data_AF-A0A7K5BES4-F1
#
_entry.id   AF-A0A7K5BES4-F1
#
_cell.length_a   1.000
_cell.length_b   1.000
_cell.length_c   1.000
_cell.angle_alpha   90.00
_cell.angle_beta   90.00
_cell.angle_gamma   90.00
#
_symmetry.space_group_name_H-M   'P 1'
#
loop_
_entity.id
_entity.type
_entity.pdbx_description
1 polymer ?
#
loop_
_entity_poly.entity_id
_entity_poly.type
_entity_poly.pdbx_seq_one_letter_code
_entity_poly.pdbx_strand_id
1 'polypeptide(L)'
;MFILKNSSSISQIARLRSPKFRQTGSNCTLSFWYYNYGQSVGAAELQLLVDGLKQPTVLWRTYYSEGNQWLKAVIQLGRLPHPFQFSLDKISLGVYDGVSAIDDIRFENCALPPPALSCEGLNHFWCRETKACIDSLLVCDLVDDCGDGSDEDNCDPDLQCDFENGLCNWEQSVKDDFDWIRIHGPTPTVNTGPLKDHTTGTARGHYLYMESSQPRQFQDKAVLLSPLFNPSSNGTCVFRFHYHMFGKQVYKLSVFQRTVSNALGWPLWYKFGNQENRWIRQTLYISSTKPFQILVKGTVGDGFTGDIGLDDMSFLGCTLYNGSQHSVDLFFKGNLPTVSTTTSGTSVPATFPKNNCTEKEFVCRASGRCIQMTQKCDFRPDCSDKSDESACVKEVCDFEEKNLCGWHQPALEQMSGSYSIHTTNLFKWKLGRGANLYPEQEQHSPLTDHTTCTEEGWYLFADSSNGEFGHTADIATPVISLTGPKCKIVFWNHMNGSTIGSLEVSSLLG
;
A
#
# COMPACT_ATOMS: atom_id res chain seq x y z
N MET A 1 -20.62 -28.90 2.71
CA MET A 1 -20.83 -29.11 4.16
C MET A 1 -22.24 -28.64 4.49
N PHE A 2 -23.05 -29.46 5.17
CA PHE A 2 -24.45 -29.10 5.48
C PHE A 2 -24.61 -28.92 7.00
N ILE A 3 -25.27 -27.84 7.42
CA ILE A 3 -25.68 -27.66 8.82
C ILE A 3 -27.05 -28.32 8.99
N LEU A 4 -27.09 -29.43 9.73
CA LEU A 4 -28.35 -30.09 10.08
C LEU A 4 -28.84 -29.55 11.42
N LYS A 5 -30.08 -29.04 11.44
CA LYS A 5 -30.72 -28.53 12.67
C LYS A 5 -30.96 -29.67 13.66
N ASN A 6 -29.99 -29.90 14.54
CA ASN A 6 -30.06 -30.98 15.52
C ASN A 6 -30.28 -30.49 16.98
N SER A 7 -30.40 -29.18 17.21
CA SER A 7 -30.65 -28.65 18.56
C SER A 7 -31.44 -27.34 18.58
N SER A 8 -32.01 -27.05 19.76
CA SER A 8 -32.65 -25.79 20.16
C SER A 8 -31.64 -24.63 20.38
N SER A 9 -30.38 -24.79 19.97
CA SER A 9 -29.37 -23.74 20.07
C SER A 9 -29.61 -22.61 19.07
N ILE A 10 -29.44 -21.36 19.54
CA ILE A 10 -29.55 -20.13 18.74
C ILE A 10 -28.42 -20.04 17.69
N SER A 11 -27.28 -20.70 17.92
CA SER A 11 -26.19 -20.83 16.96
C SER A 11 -25.85 -22.30 16.68
N GLN A 12 -25.59 -22.63 15.42
CA GLN A 12 -25.12 -23.94 14.98
C GLN A 12 -23.85 -23.80 14.16
N ILE A 13 -22.92 -24.75 14.35
CA ILE A 13 -21.60 -24.74 13.72
C ILE A 13 -21.40 -26.06 12.98
N ALA A 14 -21.13 -26.00 11.68
CA ALA A 14 -20.57 -27.13 10.93
C ALA A 14 -19.07 -26.94 10.78
N ARG A 15 -18.29 -27.96 11.12
CA ARG A 15 -16.84 -27.89 11.23
C ARG A 15 -16.16 -28.93 10.35
N LEU A 16 -15.26 -28.48 9.48
CA LEU A 16 -14.41 -29.32 8.65
C LEU A 16 -12.97 -29.20 9.13
N ARG A 17 -12.32 -30.31 9.46
CA ARG A 17 -10.91 -30.31 9.88
C ARG A 17 -10.01 -30.94 8.82
N SER A 18 -8.87 -30.32 8.57
CA SER A 18 -7.83 -30.88 7.69
C SER A 18 -7.11 -32.07 8.36
N PRO A 19 -6.27 -32.82 7.63
CA PRO A 19 -5.23 -33.62 8.26
C PRO A 19 -4.28 -32.75 9.11
N LYS A 20 -3.48 -33.41 9.95
CA LYS A 20 -2.45 -32.74 10.75
C LYS A 20 -1.18 -32.56 9.91
N PHE A 21 -0.74 -31.32 9.80
CA PHE A 21 0.50 -30.94 9.14
C PHE A 21 1.62 -30.83 10.17
N ARG A 22 2.87 -31.05 9.74
CA ARG A 22 4.03 -31.00 10.65
C ARG A 22 4.63 -29.60 10.73
N GLN A 23 4.88 -28.99 9.58
CA GLN A 23 5.45 -27.66 9.45
C GLN A 23 5.30 -27.12 8.03
N THR A 24 5.57 -25.82 7.83
CA THR A 24 5.56 -25.15 6.51
C THR A 24 6.84 -24.38 6.25
N GLY A 25 7.16 -24.16 4.97
CA GLY A 25 8.14 -23.16 4.55
C GLY A 25 7.67 -21.71 4.80
N SER A 26 8.62 -20.78 4.78
CA SER A 26 8.43 -19.35 5.08
C SER A 26 7.44 -18.63 4.16
N ASN A 27 7.38 -18.99 2.88
CA ASN A 27 6.50 -18.36 1.89
C ASN A 27 5.18 -19.11 1.66
N CYS A 28 4.79 -19.98 2.59
CA CYS A 28 3.59 -20.80 2.45
C CYS A 28 2.32 -19.94 2.34
N THR A 29 1.56 -20.17 1.27
CA THR A 29 0.29 -19.49 0.99
C THR A 29 -0.80 -20.53 0.76
N LEU A 30 -1.96 -20.32 1.38
CA LEU A 30 -3.16 -21.12 1.20
C LEU A 30 -4.17 -20.32 0.37
N SER A 31 -4.67 -20.89 -0.72
CA SER A 31 -5.78 -20.31 -1.47
C SER A 31 -6.93 -21.27 -1.63
N PHE A 32 -8.14 -20.75 -1.71
CA PHE A 32 -9.34 -21.53 -1.99
C PHE A 32 -10.42 -20.64 -2.58
N TRP A 33 -11.35 -21.23 -3.31
CA TRP A 33 -12.57 -20.56 -3.75
C TRP A 33 -13.66 -20.75 -2.70
N TYR A 34 -14.45 -19.72 -2.47
CA TYR A 34 -15.59 -19.77 -1.59
C TYR A 34 -16.80 -19.07 -2.20
N TYR A 35 -17.97 -19.53 -1.81
CA TYR A 35 -19.26 -18.98 -2.15
C TYR A 35 -19.99 -18.74 -0.85
N ASN A 36 -20.57 -17.55 -0.64
CA ASN A 36 -21.31 -17.23 0.59
C ASN A 36 -22.50 -16.33 0.25
N TYR A 37 -23.68 -16.91 0.05
CA TYR A 37 -24.86 -16.18 -0.42
C TYR A 37 -26.15 -16.62 0.28
N GLY A 38 -26.99 -15.65 0.65
CA GLY A 38 -28.34 -15.85 1.18
C GLY A 38 -28.75 -14.78 2.19
N GLN A 39 -30.05 -14.73 2.52
CA GLN A 39 -30.65 -13.69 3.37
C GLN A 39 -30.21 -13.76 4.83
N SER A 40 -29.77 -14.92 5.31
CA SER A 40 -29.25 -15.21 6.65
C SER A 40 -28.16 -16.28 6.58
N VAL A 41 -27.23 -16.13 5.64
CA VAL A 41 -26.17 -17.12 5.42
C VAL A 41 -25.29 -17.28 6.66
N GLY A 42 -25.04 -16.22 7.44
CA GLY A 42 -24.19 -16.22 8.63
C GLY A 42 -22.69 -16.21 8.31
N ALA A 43 -21.84 -16.44 9.31
CA ALA A 43 -20.39 -16.33 9.15
C ALA A 43 -19.72 -17.64 8.69
N ALA A 44 -18.59 -17.53 8.02
CA ALA A 44 -17.67 -18.64 7.75
C ALA A 44 -16.25 -18.22 8.13
N GLU A 45 -15.53 -19.08 8.83
CA GLU A 45 -14.21 -18.78 9.37
C GLU A 45 -13.23 -19.92 9.12
N LEU A 46 -11.99 -19.58 8.79
CA LEU A 46 -10.86 -20.50 8.76
C LEU A 46 -9.98 -20.24 9.98
N GLN A 47 -9.77 -21.28 10.77
CA GLN A 47 -8.99 -21.24 12.00
C GLN A 47 -7.77 -22.15 11.92
N LEU A 48 -6.64 -21.68 12.44
CA LEU A 48 -5.41 -22.42 12.64
C LEU A 48 -5.35 -22.96 14.08
N LEU A 49 -5.20 -24.27 14.19
CA LEU A 49 -5.03 -25.00 15.43
C LEU A 49 -3.58 -25.48 15.52
N VAL A 50 -2.75 -24.81 16.31
CA VAL A 50 -1.35 -25.21 16.53
C VAL A 50 -1.26 -26.07 17.80
N ASP A 51 -0.51 -27.17 17.73
CA ASP A 51 -0.24 -28.00 18.90
C ASP A 51 0.37 -27.18 20.04
N GLY A 52 -0.14 -27.37 21.26
CA GLY A 52 0.32 -26.64 22.45
C GLY A 52 -0.36 -25.29 22.68
N LEU A 53 -1.07 -24.74 21.69
CA LEU A 53 -1.89 -23.54 21.87
C LEU A 53 -3.33 -23.89 22.24
N LYS A 54 -3.86 -23.26 23.29
CA LYS A 54 -5.25 -23.47 23.74
C LYS A 54 -6.27 -22.73 22.88
N GLN A 55 -5.89 -21.59 22.30
CA GLN A 55 -6.77 -20.74 21.50
C GLN A 55 -6.40 -20.85 20.01
N PRO A 56 -7.39 -21.07 19.13
CA PRO A 56 -7.15 -21.06 17.68
C PRO A 56 -6.85 -19.63 17.19
N THR A 57 -6.09 -19.53 16.11
CA THR A 57 -5.87 -18.26 15.39
C THR A 57 -6.82 -18.18 14.21
N VAL A 58 -7.58 -17.08 14.06
CA VAL A 58 -8.43 -16.87 12.89
C VAL A 58 -7.56 -16.38 11.74
N LEU A 59 -7.57 -17.09 10.62
CA LEU A 59 -6.79 -16.76 9.43
C LEU A 59 -7.62 -16.07 8.34
N TRP A 60 -8.91 -16.36 8.29
CA TRP A 60 -9.85 -15.77 7.34
C TRP A 60 -11.27 -15.83 7.91
N ARG A 61 -12.10 -14.84 7.57
CA ARG A 61 -13.50 -14.77 7.97
C ARG A 61 -14.35 -13.96 7.00
N THR A 62 -15.60 -14.37 6.80
CA THR A 62 -16.67 -13.60 6.16
C THR A 62 -17.92 -13.64 7.03
N TYR A 63 -18.72 -12.57 7.06
CA TYR A 63 -19.86 -12.41 7.96
C TYR A 63 -21.22 -12.43 7.28
N TYR A 64 -21.30 -11.97 6.04
CA TYR A 64 -22.55 -11.68 5.36
C TYR A 64 -22.57 -12.27 3.94
N SER A 65 -23.69 -12.10 3.26
CA SER A 65 -23.83 -12.44 1.85
C SER A 65 -22.86 -11.62 1.00
N GLU A 66 -21.95 -12.28 0.28
CA GLU A 66 -20.93 -11.66 -0.58
C GLU A 66 -21.39 -11.58 -2.06
N GLY A 67 -22.70 -11.76 -2.28
CA GLY A 67 -23.31 -11.83 -3.60
C GLY A 67 -23.32 -13.23 -4.19
N ASN A 68 -24.08 -13.40 -5.27
CA ASN A 68 -24.22 -14.68 -5.96
C ASN A 68 -23.03 -14.94 -6.90
N GLN A 69 -21.83 -15.06 -6.35
CA GLN A 69 -20.58 -15.26 -7.10
C GLN A 69 -19.56 -16.05 -6.28
N TRP A 70 -18.64 -16.70 -6.98
CA TRP A 70 -17.46 -17.32 -6.36
C TRP A 70 -16.37 -16.28 -6.14
N LEU A 71 -15.79 -16.28 -4.95
CA LEU A 71 -14.70 -15.41 -4.57
C LEU A 71 -13.48 -16.24 -4.20
N LYS A 72 -12.28 -15.72 -4.50
CA LYS A 72 -11.02 -16.37 -4.16
C LYS A 72 -10.47 -15.77 -2.87
N ALA A 73 -10.19 -16.62 -1.89
CA ALA A 73 -9.42 -16.26 -0.70
C ALA A 73 -7.96 -16.66 -0.88
N VAL A 74 -7.04 -15.78 -0.48
CA VAL A 74 -5.59 -16.04 -0.44
C VAL A 74 -5.10 -15.64 0.95
N ILE A 75 -4.51 -16.59 1.67
CA ILE A 75 -4.04 -16.45 3.05
C ILE A 75 -2.55 -16.76 3.10
N GLN A 76 -1.76 -15.81 3.59
CA GLN A 76 -0.36 -16.03 3.90
C GLN A 76 -0.24 -16.77 5.24
N LEU A 77 0.18 -18.04 5.16
CA LEU A 77 0.41 -18.86 6.36
C LEU A 77 1.76 -18.52 6.98
N GLY A 78 2.78 -18.35 6.16
CA GLY A 78 4.14 -18.10 6.63
C GLY A 78 4.82 -19.35 7.18
N ARG A 79 5.93 -19.14 7.89
CA ARG A 79 6.66 -20.19 8.61
C ARG A 79 5.87 -20.66 9.83
N LEU A 80 5.42 -21.92 9.84
CA LEU A 80 4.82 -22.58 11.00
C LEU A 80 5.71 -23.76 11.43
N PRO A 81 6.52 -23.63 12.49
CA PRO A 81 7.48 -24.66 12.89
C PRO A 81 6.87 -25.81 13.70
N HIS A 82 5.68 -25.62 14.28
CA HIS A 82 5.00 -26.59 15.12
C HIS A 82 3.89 -27.33 14.36
N PRO A 83 3.57 -28.59 14.72
CA PRO A 83 2.46 -29.31 14.09
C PRO A 83 1.13 -28.58 14.25
N PHE A 84 0.33 -28.55 13.19
CA PHE A 84 -0.91 -27.77 13.15
C PHE A 84 -2.01 -28.44 12.30
N GLN A 85 -3.23 -27.94 12.44
CA GLN A 85 -4.43 -28.37 11.71
C GLN A 85 -5.28 -27.14 11.36
N PHE A 86 -6.00 -27.18 10.24
CA PHE A 86 -7.00 -26.18 9.91
C PHE A 86 -8.40 -26.65 10.30
N SER A 87 -9.22 -25.71 10.78
CA SER A 87 -10.65 -25.89 11.01
C SER A 87 -11.40 -24.85 10.20
N LEU A 88 -12.23 -25.29 9.26
CA LEU A 88 -13.18 -24.43 8.57
C LEU A 88 -14.54 -24.56 9.24
N ASP A 89 -15.00 -23.47 9.84
CA ASP A 89 -16.20 -23.42 10.65
C ASP A 89 -17.25 -22.56 9.95
N LYS A 90 -18.39 -23.16 9.60
CA LYS A 90 -19.58 -22.44 9.15
C LYS A 90 -20.49 -22.20 10.34
N ILE A 91 -20.81 -20.95 10.62
CA ILE A 91 -21.64 -20.52 11.76
C ILE A 91 -22.97 -19.97 11.23
N SER A 92 -24.10 -20.49 11.73
CA SER A 92 -25.45 -19.98 11.41
C SER A 92 -26.15 -19.47 12.68
N LEU A 93 -26.91 -18.37 12.54
CA LEU A 93 -27.62 -17.68 13.62
C LEU A 93 -29.14 -17.80 13.40
N GLY A 94 -29.79 -18.74 14.08
CA GLY A 94 -31.25 -18.85 14.20
C GLY A 94 -32.06 -19.26 12.96
N VAL A 95 -31.80 -18.67 11.79
CA VAL A 95 -32.56 -18.86 10.55
C VAL A 95 -31.63 -19.33 9.42
N TYR A 96 -31.97 -20.45 8.78
CA TYR A 96 -31.23 -21.00 7.64
C TYR A 96 -31.76 -20.41 6.36
N ASP A 97 -31.14 -19.33 5.90
CA ASP A 97 -31.42 -18.81 4.56
C ASP A 97 -30.12 -18.41 3.87
N GLY A 98 -29.43 -19.41 3.34
CA GLY A 98 -28.20 -19.19 2.60
C GLY A 98 -27.30 -20.40 2.59
N VAL A 99 -26.36 -20.40 1.65
CA VAL A 99 -25.42 -21.48 1.42
C VAL A 99 -24.01 -20.91 1.43
N SER A 100 -23.12 -21.62 2.11
CA SER A 100 -21.69 -21.46 1.87
C SER A 100 -21.12 -22.72 1.25
N ALA A 101 -20.30 -22.54 0.24
CA ALA A 101 -19.52 -23.59 -0.39
C ALA A 101 -18.06 -23.16 -0.45
N ILE A 102 -17.18 -24.16 -0.50
CA ILE A 102 -15.74 -23.99 -0.72
C ILE A 102 -15.31 -24.97 -1.78
N ASP A 103 -14.32 -24.58 -2.57
CA ASP A 103 -13.75 -25.39 -3.63
C ASP A 103 -12.26 -25.08 -3.82
N ASP A 104 -11.55 -25.95 -4.54
CA ASP A 104 -10.21 -25.68 -5.05
C ASP A 104 -9.18 -25.23 -3.99
N ILE A 105 -9.11 -25.95 -2.86
CA ILE A 105 -8.12 -25.69 -1.80
C ILE A 105 -6.71 -26.03 -2.30
N ARG A 106 -5.82 -25.03 -2.37
CA ARG A 106 -4.45 -25.14 -2.87
C ARG A 106 -3.44 -24.58 -1.88
N PHE A 107 -2.34 -25.29 -1.70
CA PHE A 107 -1.18 -24.85 -0.93
C PHE A 107 -0.04 -24.53 -1.91
N GLU A 108 0.49 -23.32 -1.81
CA GLU A 108 1.55 -22.81 -2.69
C GLU A 108 2.78 -22.46 -1.84
N ASN A 109 3.98 -22.85 -2.30
CA ASN A 109 5.26 -22.55 -1.64
C ASN A 109 5.36 -23.00 -0.16
N CYS A 110 4.67 -24.07 0.21
CA CYS A 110 4.65 -24.58 1.59
C CYS A 110 5.72 -25.63 1.91
N ALA A 111 6.41 -26.14 0.89
CA ALA A 111 7.53 -27.06 1.08
C ALA A 111 8.78 -26.29 1.56
N LEU A 112 9.54 -26.91 2.45
CA LEU A 112 10.87 -26.43 2.81
C LEU A 112 11.83 -26.56 1.61
N PRO A 113 12.87 -25.72 1.52
CA PRO A 113 13.85 -25.81 0.46
C PRO A 113 14.48 -27.22 0.42
N PRO A 114 14.65 -27.81 -0.78
CA PRO A 114 15.25 -29.13 -0.89
C PRO A 114 16.75 -29.09 -0.51
N PRO A 115 17.30 -30.21 -0.02
CA PRO A 115 18.73 -30.32 0.25
C PRO A 115 19.54 -30.09 -1.03
N ALA A 116 20.57 -29.25 -0.95
CA ALA A 116 21.49 -28.97 -2.05
C ALA A 116 22.74 -29.85 -1.95
N LEU A 117 23.30 -30.25 -3.10
CA LEU A 117 24.54 -31.03 -3.18
C LEU A 117 25.77 -30.19 -2.83
N SER A 118 25.75 -28.90 -3.17
CA SER A 118 26.77 -27.92 -2.83
C SER A 118 26.11 -26.55 -2.64
N CYS A 119 26.75 -25.72 -1.83
CA CYS A 119 26.31 -24.35 -1.56
C CYS A 119 27.55 -23.45 -1.66
N GLU A 120 28.03 -23.28 -2.89
CA GLU A 120 29.26 -22.53 -3.20
C GLU A 120 28.88 -21.17 -3.80
N GLY A 121 29.02 -20.12 -2.99
CA GLY A 121 28.81 -18.75 -3.42
C GLY A 121 28.85 -17.77 -2.25
N LEU A 122 29.32 -16.55 -2.48
CA LEU A 122 29.47 -15.53 -1.44
C LEU A 122 28.13 -15.04 -0.87
N ASN A 123 27.03 -15.23 -1.60
CA ASN A 123 25.68 -14.79 -1.22
C ASN A 123 24.75 -15.96 -0.85
N HIS A 124 25.32 -17.10 -0.47
CA HIS A 124 24.54 -18.27 -0.07
C HIS A 124 24.89 -18.72 1.35
N PHE A 125 23.92 -19.29 2.04
CA PHE A 125 24.05 -19.87 3.36
C PHE A 125 23.63 -21.34 3.34
N TRP A 126 24.44 -22.18 3.98
CA TRP A 126 24.21 -23.62 4.01
C TRP A 126 23.58 -24.04 5.34
N CYS A 127 22.32 -24.46 5.30
CA CYS A 127 21.59 -24.93 6.47
C CYS A 127 22.24 -26.18 7.09
N ARG A 128 22.28 -26.23 8.43
CA ARG A 128 23.10 -27.19 9.17
C ARG A 128 22.58 -28.62 9.04
N GLU A 129 21.29 -28.83 9.28
CA GLU A 129 20.67 -30.15 9.29
C GLU A 129 19.96 -30.46 7.97
N THR A 130 19.16 -29.53 7.46
CA THR A 130 18.39 -29.75 6.21
C THR A 130 19.25 -29.78 4.97
N LYS A 131 20.49 -29.28 5.04
CA LYS A 131 21.42 -29.12 3.92
C LYS A 131 20.85 -28.30 2.76
N ALA A 132 19.79 -27.52 3.00
CA ALA A 132 19.29 -26.55 2.05
C ALA A 132 20.31 -25.42 1.84
N CYS A 133 20.29 -24.83 0.65
CA CYS A 133 21.10 -23.66 0.32
C CYS A 133 20.16 -22.48 0.12
N ILE A 134 20.25 -21.49 0.99
CA ILE A 134 19.39 -20.30 0.99
C ILE A 134 20.21 -19.05 0.67
N ASP A 135 19.55 -17.94 0.35
CA ASP A 135 20.24 -16.67 0.11
C ASP A 135 20.74 -16.06 1.43
N SER A 136 21.93 -15.45 1.42
CA SER A 136 22.48 -14.74 2.59
C SER A 136 21.58 -13.62 3.15
N LEU A 137 20.70 -13.05 2.32
CA LEU A 137 19.70 -12.05 2.73
C LEU A 137 18.56 -12.63 3.59
N LEU A 138 18.46 -13.96 3.67
CA LEU A 138 17.51 -14.68 4.53
C LEU A 138 18.12 -15.04 5.89
N VAL A 139 19.42 -14.81 6.08
CA VAL A 139 20.07 -15.08 7.36
C VAL A 139 19.81 -13.95 8.34
N CYS A 140 19.50 -14.31 9.59
CA CYS A 140 19.20 -13.39 10.67
C CYS A 140 18.06 -12.42 10.33
N ASP A 141 17.06 -12.86 9.57
CA ASP A 141 15.92 -12.05 9.14
C ASP A 141 14.64 -12.25 9.97
N LEU A 142 14.74 -13.03 11.07
CA LEU A 142 13.67 -13.44 11.99
C LEU A 142 12.72 -14.52 11.43
N VAL A 143 13.04 -15.09 10.26
CA VAL A 143 12.26 -16.17 9.66
C VAL A 143 13.13 -17.41 9.49
N ASP A 144 12.69 -18.55 10.03
CA ASP A 144 13.38 -19.82 9.80
C ASP A 144 13.11 -20.35 8.38
N ASP A 145 13.98 -19.98 7.44
CA ASP A 145 13.97 -20.42 6.04
C ASP A 145 14.63 -21.79 5.87
N CYS A 146 15.57 -22.14 6.76
CA CYS A 146 16.23 -23.45 6.73
C CYS A 146 15.30 -24.61 7.14
N GLY A 147 14.28 -24.34 7.94
CA GLY A 147 13.39 -25.31 8.57
C GLY A 147 13.97 -26.01 9.80
N ASP A 148 15.21 -25.69 10.15
CA ASP A 148 15.96 -26.17 11.32
C ASP A 148 16.47 -25.03 12.22
N GLY A 149 16.17 -23.77 11.87
CA GLY A 149 16.56 -22.56 12.60
C GLY A 149 18.03 -22.17 12.45
N SER A 150 18.84 -22.86 11.63
CA SER A 150 20.28 -22.61 11.54
C SER A 150 20.65 -21.23 11.00
N ASP A 151 19.77 -20.63 10.22
CA ASP A 151 19.87 -19.29 9.63
C ASP A 151 19.56 -18.17 10.63
N GLU A 152 18.85 -18.48 11.70
CA GLU A 152 18.57 -17.57 12.82
C GLU A 152 19.46 -17.87 14.06
N ASP A 153 20.37 -18.82 13.95
CA ASP A 153 21.38 -19.11 14.97
C ASP A 153 22.50 -18.05 14.97
N ASN A 154 22.94 -17.63 16.16
CA ASN A 154 24.10 -16.74 16.35
C ASN A 154 23.96 -15.36 15.68
N CYS A 155 22.73 -14.85 15.62
CA CYS A 155 22.44 -13.48 15.22
C CYS A 155 22.72 -12.49 16.36
N ASP A 156 22.99 -11.23 16.00
CA ASP A 156 23.11 -10.15 16.98
C ASP A 156 21.70 -9.71 17.42
N PRO A 157 21.30 -9.95 18.68
CA PRO A 157 19.95 -9.60 19.15
C PRO A 157 19.72 -8.09 19.15
N ASP A 158 20.76 -7.26 19.18
CA ASP A 158 20.64 -5.81 19.07
C ASP A 158 20.42 -5.35 17.61
N LEU A 159 20.45 -6.26 16.63
CA LEU A 159 20.14 -5.97 15.22
C LEU A 159 18.79 -6.53 14.78
N GLN A 160 18.04 -7.15 15.69
CA GLN A 160 16.78 -7.82 15.40
C GLN A 160 15.69 -7.37 16.37
N CYS A 161 14.45 -7.23 15.87
CA CYS A 161 13.29 -6.98 16.70
C CYS A 161 12.02 -7.57 16.08
N ASP A 162 11.51 -8.60 16.73
CA ASP A 162 10.24 -9.29 16.46
C ASP A 162 9.07 -8.74 17.31
N PHE A 163 9.33 -7.72 18.13
CA PHE A 163 8.39 -7.16 19.09
C PHE A 163 7.79 -8.14 20.12
N GLU A 164 8.30 -9.35 20.30
CA GLU A 164 7.74 -10.30 21.26
C GLU A 164 8.02 -9.91 22.71
N ASN A 165 9.10 -9.16 22.94
CA ASN A 165 9.54 -8.71 24.26
C ASN A 165 9.69 -7.18 24.35
N GLY A 166 8.74 -6.43 23.78
CA GLY A 166 8.70 -4.96 23.84
C GLY A 166 9.15 -4.31 22.53
N LEU A 167 9.81 -3.15 22.60
CA LEU A 167 10.33 -2.43 21.42
C LEU A 167 11.80 -2.75 21.11
N CYS A 168 12.40 -3.70 21.81
CA CYS A 168 13.83 -4.03 21.71
C CYS A 168 14.68 -2.77 21.97
N ASN A 169 15.51 -2.37 21.00
CA ASN A 169 16.31 -1.15 21.00
C ASN A 169 15.75 -0.04 20.11
N TRP A 170 14.49 -0.16 19.67
CA TRP A 170 13.76 0.90 18.99
C TRP A 170 13.13 1.86 20.00
N GLU A 171 13.08 3.13 19.63
CA GLU A 171 12.51 4.20 20.46
C GLU A 171 11.36 4.88 19.71
N GLN A 172 10.32 5.30 20.45
CA GLN A 172 9.30 6.19 19.91
C GLN A 172 9.84 7.61 19.87
N SER A 173 9.53 8.34 18.80
CA SER A 173 9.81 9.76 18.74
C SER A 173 8.91 10.53 19.72
N VAL A 174 9.38 11.72 20.15
CA VAL A 174 8.60 12.65 20.99
C VAL A 174 8.24 13.95 20.24
N LYS A 175 8.57 14.02 18.95
CA LYS A 175 8.42 15.21 18.09
C LYS A 175 7.30 15.07 17.06
N ASP A 176 6.61 13.96 17.09
CA ASP A 176 5.52 13.53 16.24
C ASP A 176 4.20 13.60 17.01
N ASP A 177 3.12 13.20 16.35
CA ASP A 177 1.76 13.48 16.83
C ASP A 177 1.25 12.38 17.78
N PHE A 178 1.76 11.15 17.62
CA PHE A 178 1.44 9.99 18.45
C PHE A 178 2.41 8.82 18.24
N ASP A 179 2.31 7.80 19.09
CA ASP A 179 3.22 6.65 19.09
C ASP A 179 2.63 5.41 18.39
N TRP A 180 3.51 4.56 17.87
CA TRP A 180 3.13 3.20 17.47
C TRP A 180 2.66 2.37 18.68
N ILE A 181 1.67 1.51 18.48
CA ILE A 181 1.08 0.69 19.54
C ILE A 181 1.46 -0.76 19.30
N ARG A 182 2.02 -1.41 20.32
CA ARG A 182 2.30 -2.84 20.28
C ARG A 182 1.05 -3.63 20.64
N ILE A 183 0.57 -4.47 19.72
CA ILE A 183 -0.65 -5.27 19.90
C ILE A 183 -0.39 -6.74 19.52
N HIS A 184 -1.37 -7.60 19.78
CA HIS A 184 -1.39 -9.00 19.31
C HIS A 184 -2.76 -9.33 18.75
N GLY A 185 -2.82 -10.28 17.81
CA GLY A 185 -4.06 -10.68 17.17
C GLY A 185 -4.64 -9.61 16.23
N PRO A 186 -5.96 -9.60 15.97
CA PRO A 186 -6.58 -8.68 15.03
C PRO A 186 -6.61 -7.23 15.56
N THR A 187 -6.53 -6.26 14.66
CA THR A 187 -6.77 -4.85 15.01
C THR A 187 -8.21 -4.62 15.48
N PRO A 188 -8.46 -3.55 16.28
CA PRO A 188 -9.80 -3.26 16.81
C PRO A 188 -10.84 -2.99 15.70
N THR A 189 -10.39 -2.46 14.58
CA THR A 189 -11.16 -2.11 13.39
C THR A 189 -11.46 -3.37 12.57
N VAL A 190 -12.74 -3.59 12.26
CA VAL A 190 -13.18 -4.80 11.54
C VAL A 190 -12.78 -4.72 10.07
N ASN A 191 -12.24 -5.81 9.53
CA ASN A 191 -11.85 -5.97 8.12
C ASN A 191 -10.70 -5.03 7.69
N THR A 192 -9.81 -4.69 8.61
CA THR A 192 -8.58 -3.94 8.37
C THR A 192 -7.45 -4.61 9.14
N GLY A 193 -6.21 -4.24 8.79
CA GLY A 193 -5.02 -4.72 9.49
C GLY A 193 -4.80 -6.23 9.43
N PRO A 194 -3.72 -6.72 10.03
CA PRO A 194 -3.43 -8.14 10.07
C PRO A 194 -4.24 -8.84 11.18
N LEU A 195 -4.63 -10.11 10.95
CA LEU A 195 -5.31 -10.93 11.96
C LEU A 195 -4.35 -11.60 12.95
N LYS A 196 -3.06 -11.60 12.63
CA LYS A 196 -1.97 -12.28 13.32
C LYS A 196 -0.64 -11.58 13.04
N ASP A 197 0.34 -11.78 13.91
CA ASP A 197 1.72 -11.36 13.67
C ASP A 197 2.36 -12.11 12.48
N HIS A 198 3.52 -11.63 12.05
CA HIS A 198 4.32 -12.29 11.04
C HIS A 198 5.20 -13.39 11.65
N THR A 199 5.93 -13.10 12.73
CA THR A 199 6.99 -13.94 13.32
C THR A 199 6.51 -15.34 13.70
N THR A 200 5.50 -15.43 14.57
CA THR A 200 4.94 -16.69 15.06
C THR A 200 3.84 -17.23 14.15
N GLY A 201 3.26 -16.35 13.33
CA GLY A 201 2.13 -16.66 12.48
C GLY A 201 0.85 -16.97 13.26
N THR A 202 0.68 -16.42 14.47
CA THR A 202 -0.44 -16.69 15.38
C THR A 202 -1.08 -15.42 15.96
N ALA A 203 -2.28 -15.52 16.52
CA ALA A 203 -2.90 -14.38 17.20
C ALA A 203 -2.22 -14.01 18.54
N ARG A 204 -1.20 -14.77 18.99
CA ARG A 204 -0.50 -14.55 20.25
C ARG A 204 0.79 -13.74 20.10
N GLY A 205 1.38 -13.78 18.91
CA GLY A 205 2.56 -12.97 18.64
C GLY A 205 2.18 -11.50 18.50
N HIS A 206 3.20 -10.66 18.58
CA HIS A 206 3.06 -9.23 18.71
C HIS A 206 3.63 -8.50 17.51
N TYR A 207 3.03 -7.38 17.18
CA TYR A 207 3.49 -6.50 16.12
C TYR A 207 3.19 -5.05 16.49
N LEU A 208 3.79 -4.12 15.77
CA LEU A 208 3.47 -2.69 15.91
C LEU A 208 2.35 -2.29 14.96
N TYR A 209 1.45 -1.47 15.47
CA TYR A 209 0.26 -1.02 14.81
C TYR A 209 0.10 0.49 14.99
N MET A 210 -0.34 1.20 13.95
CA MET A 210 -0.78 2.59 14.08
C MET A 210 -2.30 2.68 14.12
N GLU A 211 -2.84 3.14 15.24
CA GLU A 211 -4.27 3.39 15.41
C GLU A 211 -4.67 4.67 14.66
N SER A 212 -5.43 4.55 13.58
CA SER A 212 -5.86 5.66 12.74
C SER A 212 -7.20 6.29 13.20
N SER A 213 -7.86 5.72 14.21
CA SER A 213 -9.14 6.24 14.71
C SER A 213 -9.02 7.48 15.62
N GLN A 214 -10.18 8.04 15.99
CA GLN A 214 -10.27 9.23 16.82
C GLN A 214 -9.46 9.05 18.13
N PRO A 215 -8.59 9.99 18.53
CA PRO A 215 -8.56 11.40 18.15
C PRO A 215 -7.64 11.77 16.97
N ARG A 216 -7.12 10.79 16.23
CA ARG A 216 -6.16 11.06 15.14
C ARG A 216 -6.79 11.84 13.99
N GLN A 217 -5.98 12.72 13.39
CA GLN A 217 -6.34 13.55 12.25
C GLN A 217 -5.51 13.20 11.02
N PHE A 218 -6.00 13.61 9.85
CA PHE A 218 -5.27 13.45 8.60
C PHE A 218 -3.88 14.09 8.71
N GLN A 219 -2.85 13.34 8.29
CA GLN A 219 -1.43 13.70 8.40
C GLN A 219 -0.81 13.66 9.80
N ASP A 220 -1.52 13.20 10.83
CA ASP A 220 -0.87 12.82 12.09
C ASP A 220 0.18 11.73 11.80
N LYS A 221 1.33 11.84 12.45
CA LYS A 221 2.48 10.96 12.24
C LYS A 221 2.82 10.20 13.52
N ALA A 222 3.21 8.96 13.32
CA ALA A 222 3.92 8.15 14.30
C ALA A 222 5.27 7.75 13.71
N VAL A 223 6.34 7.95 14.47
CA VAL A 223 7.72 7.78 14.03
C VAL A 223 8.47 6.88 15.02
N LEU A 224 8.88 5.73 14.53
CA LEU A 224 9.75 4.81 15.25
C LEU A 224 11.21 5.06 14.85
N LEU A 225 12.11 5.08 15.83
CA LEU A 225 13.53 5.40 15.70
C LEU A 225 14.36 4.15 15.97
N SER A 226 15.25 3.81 15.04
CA SER A 226 16.22 2.71 15.24
C SER A 226 17.31 3.11 16.25
N PRO A 227 18.16 2.18 16.73
CA PRO A 227 19.43 2.55 17.33
C PRO A 227 20.34 3.31 16.34
N LEU A 228 21.44 3.87 16.85
CA LEU A 228 22.45 4.53 16.03
C LEU A 228 23.40 3.51 15.41
N PHE A 229 23.74 3.72 14.14
CA PHE A 229 24.67 2.88 13.39
C PHE A 229 25.91 3.67 12.96
N ASN A 230 27.05 2.99 12.89
CA ASN A 230 28.29 3.52 12.33
C ASN A 230 28.15 3.78 10.82
N PRO A 231 29.03 4.62 10.23
CA PRO A 231 29.12 4.76 8.78
C PRO A 231 29.29 3.41 8.07
N SER A 232 28.57 3.24 6.96
CA SER A 232 28.65 2.09 6.06
C SER A 232 28.76 2.60 4.62
N SER A 233 29.98 2.78 4.12
CA SER A 233 30.22 3.35 2.78
C SER A 233 30.02 2.33 1.65
N ASN A 234 30.12 1.04 1.94
CA ASN A 234 30.17 -0.02 0.94
C ASN A 234 28.79 -0.63 0.63
N GLY A 235 27.71 -0.09 1.20
CA GLY A 235 26.35 -0.61 0.99
C GLY A 235 26.10 -2.00 1.57
N THR A 236 26.96 -2.45 2.50
CA THR A 236 26.87 -3.77 3.15
C THR A 236 25.79 -3.82 4.23
N CYS A 237 25.36 -2.67 4.72
CA CYS A 237 24.29 -2.56 5.70
C CYS A 237 22.93 -2.63 5.00
N VAL A 238 22.13 -3.63 5.35
CA VAL A 238 20.81 -3.87 4.80
C VAL A 238 19.78 -3.82 5.92
N PHE A 239 18.75 -3.01 5.75
CA PHE A 239 17.60 -2.97 6.64
C PHE A 239 16.43 -3.73 6.01
N ARG A 240 15.85 -4.65 6.77
CA ARG A 240 14.72 -5.49 6.37
C ARG A 240 13.61 -5.33 7.40
N PHE A 241 12.37 -5.29 6.93
CA PHE A 241 11.21 -5.29 7.81
C PHE A 241 9.99 -5.84 7.08
N HIS A 242 9.00 -6.31 7.84
CA HIS A 242 7.70 -6.68 7.33
C HIS A 242 6.69 -5.59 7.62
N TYR A 243 5.83 -5.30 6.65
CA TYR A 243 4.74 -4.36 6.81
C TYR A 243 3.43 -4.94 6.29
N HIS A 244 2.34 -4.52 6.91
CA HIS A 244 0.98 -4.83 6.49
C HIS A 244 0.22 -3.53 6.28
N MET A 245 -0.38 -3.36 5.12
CA MET A 245 -1.09 -2.12 4.75
C MET A 245 -2.39 -2.51 4.07
N PHE A 246 -3.44 -2.72 4.87
CA PHE A 246 -4.74 -3.15 4.37
C PHE A 246 -5.89 -2.34 4.96
N GLY A 247 -6.72 -1.80 4.08
CA GLY A 247 -7.87 -0.98 4.43
C GLY A 247 -8.11 0.15 3.44
N LYS A 248 -9.36 0.59 3.32
CA LYS A 248 -9.80 1.58 2.32
C LYS A 248 -9.10 2.94 2.47
N GLN A 249 -8.70 3.28 3.69
CA GLN A 249 -8.17 4.60 4.06
C GLN A 249 -6.71 4.54 4.52
N VAL A 250 -6.00 3.45 4.21
CA VAL A 250 -4.55 3.38 4.42
C VAL A 250 -3.88 4.48 3.60
N TYR A 251 -3.06 5.31 4.22
CA TYR A 251 -2.43 6.43 3.53
C TYR A 251 -0.97 6.21 3.19
N LYS A 252 -0.04 6.36 4.14
CA LYS A 252 1.39 6.37 3.81
C LYS A 252 2.26 5.77 4.89
N LEU A 253 3.14 4.85 4.49
CA LEU A 253 4.28 4.38 5.27
C LEU A 253 5.57 4.87 4.60
N SER A 254 6.57 5.28 5.38
CA SER A 254 7.83 5.80 4.83
C SER A 254 9.02 5.51 5.73
N VAL A 255 10.17 5.22 5.12
CA VAL A 255 11.44 5.02 5.82
C VAL A 255 12.39 6.14 5.44
N PHE A 256 13.01 6.75 6.44
CA PHE A 256 14.00 7.81 6.29
C PHE A 256 15.32 7.42 6.92
N GLN A 257 16.39 8.03 6.42
CA GLN A 257 17.72 7.97 7.03
C GLN A 257 18.15 9.37 7.43
N ARG A 258 18.58 9.54 8.69
CA ARG A 258 19.12 10.82 9.19
C ARG A 258 20.54 10.65 9.71
N THR A 259 21.34 11.70 9.52
CA THR A 259 22.69 11.88 10.08
C THR A 259 22.76 13.02 11.10
N VAL A 260 21.62 13.65 11.38
CA VAL A 260 21.45 14.80 12.28
C VAL A 260 20.17 14.59 13.10
N SER A 261 20.25 14.76 14.41
CA SER A 261 19.16 14.43 15.37
C SER A 261 17.88 15.27 15.19
N ASN A 262 18.03 16.53 14.76
CA ASN A 262 16.91 17.48 14.61
C ASN A 262 16.26 17.48 13.22
N ALA A 263 16.72 16.64 12.29
CA ALA A 263 16.13 16.50 10.98
C ALA A 263 15.45 15.14 10.83
N LEU A 264 14.41 15.08 9.99
CA LEU A 264 13.83 13.81 9.52
C LEU A 264 14.83 13.02 8.65
N GLY A 265 15.80 13.72 8.05
CA GLY A 265 16.74 13.12 7.11
C GLY A 265 16.17 13.04 5.69
N TRP A 266 16.70 12.13 4.87
CA TRP A 266 16.25 11.91 3.50
C TRP A 266 15.42 10.63 3.38
N PRO A 267 14.42 10.59 2.47
CA PRO A 267 13.61 9.40 2.26
C PRO A 267 14.45 8.30 1.62
N LEU A 268 14.33 7.08 2.15
CA LEU A 268 14.85 5.86 1.53
C LEU A 268 13.76 5.14 0.75
N TRP A 269 12.54 5.13 1.30
CA TRP A 269 11.43 4.38 0.74
C TRP A 269 10.10 4.92 1.24
N TYR A 270 9.04 4.74 0.44
CA TYR A 270 7.68 4.98 0.87
C TYR A 270 6.70 4.11 0.08
N LYS A 271 5.54 3.84 0.69
CA LYS A 271 4.38 3.24 0.04
C LYS A 271 3.12 3.99 0.40
N PHE A 272 2.18 3.99 -0.54
CA PHE A 272 0.89 4.65 -0.42
C PHE A 272 -0.24 3.67 -0.63
N GLY A 273 -1.35 3.89 0.07
CA GLY A 273 -2.61 3.22 -0.18
C GLY A 273 -2.69 1.79 0.34
N ASN A 274 -3.85 1.18 0.09
CA ASN A 274 -4.09 -0.23 0.32
C ASN A 274 -3.14 -1.08 -0.54
N GLN A 275 -2.47 -2.05 0.08
CA GLN A 275 -1.68 -3.07 -0.61
C GLN A 275 -2.52 -4.34 -0.72
N GLU A 276 -2.06 -5.44 -0.11
CA GLU A 276 -2.78 -6.70 -0.01
C GLU A 276 -3.04 -7.01 1.46
N ASN A 277 -4.03 -7.87 1.76
CA ASN A 277 -4.25 -8.35 3.12
C ASN A 277 -3.22 -9.43 3.50
N ARG A 278 -1.94 -9.07 3.49
CA ARG A 278 -0.82 -9.95 3.81
C ARG A 278 0.38 -9.14 4.28
N TRP A 279 1.29 -9.81 4.99
CA TRP A 279 2.58 -9.24 5.38
C TRP A 279 3.53 -9.23 4.17
N ILE A 280 4.14 -8.07 3.93
CA ILE A 280 5.04 -7.84 2.81
C ILE A 280 6.42 -7.49 3.35
N ARG A 281 7.44 -8.21 2.91
CA ARG A 281 8.83 -7.91 3.22
C ARG A 281 9.35 -6.74 2.38
N GLN A 282 10.03 -5.79 3.02
CA GLN A 282 10.77 -4.74 2.35
C GLN A 282 12.26 -4.81 2.72
N THR A 283 13.13 -4.74 1.71
CA THR A 283 14.58 -4.72 1.86
C THR A 283 15.12 -3.38 1.37
N LEU A 284 15.98 -2.75 2.17
CA LEU A 284 16.59 -1.44 1.89
C LEU A 284 18.10 -1.50 2.09
N TYR A 285 18.85 -1.14 1.06
CA TYR A 285 20.31 -1.05 1.12
C TYR A 285 20.72 0.33 1.64
N ILE A 286 21.50 0.35 2.71
CA ILE A 286 21.86 1.57 3.42
C ILE A 286 23.33 1.92 3.16
N SER A 287 23.54 3.13 2.68
CA SER A 287 24.88 3.70 2.53
C SER A 287 24.97 5.03 3.28
N SER A 288 26.03 5.19 4.07
CA SER A 288 26.30 6.43 4.79
C SER A 288 27.78 6.62 5.08
N THR A 289 28.27 7.83 4.90
CA THR A 289 29.64 8.22 5.29
C THR A 289 29.72 8.76 6.72
N LYS A 290 28.58 8.92 7.39
CA LYS A 290 28.47 9.42 8.77
C LYS A 290 27.64 8.45 9.61
N PRO A 291 27.76 8.48 10.96
CA PRO A 291 26.81 7.78 11.82
C PRO A 291 25.38 8.18 11.46
N PHE A 292 24.48 7.21 11.42
CA PHE A 292 23.12 7.41 10.93
C PHE A 292 22.10 6.66 11.79
N GLN A 293 20.83 7.01 11.58
CA GLN A 293 19.68 6.38 12.20
C GLN A 293 18.56 6.23 11.17
N ILE A 294 17.80 5.14 11.29
CA ILE A 294 16.64 4.84 10.46
C ILE A 294 15.37 5.25 11.20
N LEU A 295 14.43 5.83 10.46
CA LEU A 295 13.15 6.29 10.98
C LEU A 295 12.04 5.66 10.16
N VAL A 296 11.13 4.94 10.82
CA VAL A 296 9.94 4.37 10.19
C VAL A 296 8.74 5.21 10.58
N LYS A 297 8.17 5.90 9.60
CA LYS A 297 7.08 6.87 9.78
C LYS A 297 5.80 6.38 9.14
N GLY A 298 4.77 6.21 9.96
CA GLY A 298 3.38 6.07 9.54
C GLY A 298 2.71 7.43 9.46
N THR A 299 1.83 7.64 8.49
CA THR A 299 1.02 8.86 8.37
C THR A 299 -0.45 8.49 8.20
N VAL A 300 -1.29 9.03 9.08
CA VAL A 300 -2.72 8.76 9.15
C VAL A 300 -3.44 9.28 7.91
N GLY A 301 -4.34 8.45 7.38
CA GLY A 301 -5.19 8.78 6.23
C GLY A 301 -6.43 9.59 6.61
N ASP A 302 -7.36 9.71 5.67
CA ASP A 302 -8.58 10.51 5.83
C ASP A 302 -9.73 9.74 6.50
N GLY A 303 -9.42 8.65 7.19
CA GLY A 303 -10.33 7.93 8.08
C GLY A 303 -9.65 6.79 8.83
N PHE A 304 -10.46 6.02 9.56
CA PHE A 304 -10.00 5.01 10.51
C PHE A 304 -9.97 3.58 9.95
N THR A 305 -10.46 3.36 8.72
CA THR A 305 -10.47 2.03 8.09
C THR A 305 -9.19 1.73 7.34
N GLY A 306 -8.05 2.15 7.91
CA GLY A 306 -6.74 2.04 7.31
C GLY A 306 -5.70 1.76 8.37
N ASP A 307 -5.34 0.49 8.50
CA ASP A 307 -4.37 0.02 9.48
C ASP A 307 -3.02 -0.21 8.82
N ILE A 308 -1.95 0.19 9.50
CA ILE A 308 -0.58 -0.16 9.12
C ILE A 308 0.05 -0.96 10.25
N GLY A 309 0.51 -2.16 9.93
CA GLY A 309 1.29 -3.03 10.80
C GLY A 309 2.76 -3.03 10.41
N LEU A 310 3.64 -3.16 11.40
CA LEU A 310 5.08 -3.36 11.24
C LEU A 310 5.51 -4.54 12.11
N ASP A 311 6.36 -5.38 11.55
CA ASP A 311 6.89 -6.56 12.26
C ASP A 311 8.28 -6.94 11.73
N ASP A 312 8.98 -7.79 12.46
CA ASP A 312 10.26 -8.41 12.07
C ASP A 312 11.28 -7.44 11.47
N MET A 313 11.76 -6.50 12.28
CA MET A 313 12.78 -5.53 11.88
C MET A 313 14.17 -6.12 12.10
N SER A 314 14.96 -6.24 11.03
CA SER A 314 16.31 -6.79 11.11
C SER A 314 17.33 -6.01 10.29
N PHE A 315 18.58 -6.02 10.77
CA PHE A 315 19.71 -5.40 10.10
C PHE A 315 20.79 -6.44 9.80
N LEU A 316 21.26 -6.48 8.55
CA LEU A 316 22.35 -7.34 8.12
C LEU A 316 23.56 -6.47 7.76
N GLY A 317 24.75 -6.82 8.26
CA GLY A 317 26.00 -6.12 7.91
C GLY A 317 26.11 -4.68 8.43
N CYS A 318 25.27 -4.29 9.40
CA CYS A 318 25.30 -3.00 10.08
C CYS A 318 26.06 -3.13 11.42
N THR A 319 26.70 -2.05 11.88
CA THR A 319 27.38 -2.05 13.20
C THR A 319 26.85 -0.91 14.05
N LEU A 320 26.56 -1.22 15.32
CA LEU A 320 26.01 -0.26 16.27
C LEU A 320 27.06 0.80 16.65
N TYR A 321 26.60 2.04 16.79
CA TYR A 321 27.42 3.14 17.26
C TYR A 321 27.49 3.13 18.79
N ASN A 322 28.54 2.51 19.33
CA ASN A 322 28.79 2.53 20.78
C ASN A 322 29.55 3.81 21.15
N GLY A 323 28.81 4.83 21.62
CA GLY A 323 29.32 6.14 22.03
C GLY A 323 30.26 6.14 23.26
N SER A 324 30.90 5.03 23.59
CA SER A 324 31.81 4.90 24.73
C SER A 324 32.89 3.86 24.46
N GLN A 325 34.02 4.28 23.88
CA GLN A 325 35.40 3.82 24.15
C GLN A 325 36.33 4.28 23.01
N HIS A 326 36.69 5.57 23.01
CA HIS A 326 38.06 6.03 22.75
C HIS A 326 38.09 7.55 22.88
N SER A 327 38.69 8.00 23.97
CA SER A 327 38.96 9.39 24.27
C SER A 327 39.97 9.98 23.28
N VAL A 328 39.51 10.80 22.33
CA VAL A 328 40.28 11.97 21.87
C VAL A 328 39.46 13.14 21.32
N ASP A 329 38.16 12.99 20.98
CA ASP A 329 37.33 14.15 20.56
C ASP A 329 36.10 14.33 21.47
N LEU A 330 36.14 15.39 22.29
CA LEU A 330 35.17 15.75 23.32
C LEU A 330 33.84 16.36 22.77
N PHE A 331 33.31 15.90 21.63
CA PHE A 331 32.06 16.43 21.05
C PHE A 331 30.93 15.43 20.77
N PHE A 332 31.13 14.12 20.96
CA PHE A 332 30.09 13.13 20.64
C PHE A 332 29.81 12.21 21.83
N LYS A 333 28.99 12.67 22.78
CA LYS A 333 28.26 11.78 23.68
C LYS A 333 27.00 11.29 22.96
N GLY A 334 27.01 10.05 22.47
CA GLY A 334 25.84 9.20 22.23
C GLY A 334 24.73 9.66 21.29
N ASN A 335 24.75 10.89 20.78
CA ASN A 335 23.67 11.48 20.00
C ASN A 335 24.22 12.01 18.67
N LEU A 336 23.45 11.87 17.59
CA LEU A 336 23.74 12.51 16.30
C LEU A 336 23.96 14.03 16.48
N PRO A 337 24.83 14.67 15.67
CA PRO A 337 25.04 16.10 15.75
C PRO A 337 23.70 16.85 15.62
N THR A 338 23.55 17.89 16.43
CA THR A 338 22.36 18.74 16.47
C THR A 338 22.68 20.05 15.73
N VAL A 339 21.86 20.46 14.78
CA VAL A 339 22.04 21.77 14.13
C VAL A 339 21.67 22.86 15.14
N SER A 340 22.65 23.66 15.56
CA SER A 340 22.42 24.87 16.35
C SER A 340 22.00 26.00 15.42
N THR A 341 20.72 26.38 15.46
CA THR A 341 20.23 27.61 14.84
C THR A 341 20.60 28.80 15.73
N THR A 342 21.78 29.37 15.52
CA THR A 342 22.06 30.74 15.99
C THR A 342 21.24 31.72 15.17
N THR A 343 20.19 32.27 15.77
CA THR A 343 19.51 33.48 15.32
C THR A 343 20.49 34.65 15.36
N SER A 344 21.09 34.98 14.23
CA SER A 344 21.79 36.26 14.03
C SER A 344 20.98 37.12 13.08
N GLY A 345 20.54 38.27 13.57
CA GLY A 345 19.73 39.23 12.85
C GLY A 345 20.51 40.05 11.81
N THR A 346 19.76 40.34 10.73
CA THR A 346 19.62 41.64 10.05
C THR A 346 20.68 42.18 9.06
N SER A 347 20.13 42.51 7.87
CA SER A 347 20.54 43.43 6.78
C SER A 347 21.63 42.91 5.83
N VAL A 348 21.43 42.90 4.51
CA VAL A 348 21.21 44.04 3.59
C VAL A 348 20.41 43.57 2.35
N PRO A 349 19.55 44.41 1.71
CA PRO A 349 18.86 44.05 0.47
C PRO A 349 19.81 44.19 -0.73
N ALA A 350 20.10 43.07 -1.39
CA ALA A 350 20.73 43.09 -2.70
C ALA A 350 19.66 43.33 -3.78
N THR A 351 19.67 44.54 -4.34
CA THR A 351 18.97 44.85 -5.59
C THR A 351 19.59 44.09 -6.75
N PHE A 352 18.90 43.07 -7.24
CA PHE A 352 19.08 42.51 -8.58
C PHE A 352 17.73 42.54 -9.31
N PRO A 353 17.63 43.18 -10.49
CA PRO A 353 16.46 43.05 -11.34
C PRO A 353 16.67 42.05 -12.50
N LYS A 354 15.58 41.31 -12.76
CA LYS A 354 15.18 40.59 -13.99
C LYS A 354 15.86 39.25 -14.35
N ASN A 355 15.48 38.18 -13.64
CA ASN A 355 14.60 37.10 -14.16
C ASN A 355 14.49 36.02 -13.07
N ASN A 356 13.29 35.87 -12.53
CA ASN A 356 13.10 35.86 -11.08
C ASN A 356 12.24 34.67 -10.62
N CYS A 357 12.71 33.43 -10.80
CA CYS A 357 12.32 32.19 -10.09
C CYS A 357 13.32 31.07 -10.43
N THR A 358 13.49 30.07 -9.55
CA THR A 358 14.33 28.88 -9.81
C THR A 358 13.61 27.87 -10.73
N GLU A 359 14.32 26.85 -11.27
CA GLU A 359 13.73 25.82 -12.17
C GLU A 359 12.56 25.03 -11.55
N LYS A 360 12.38 25.08 -10.23
CA LYS A 360 11.30 24.40 -9.49
C LYS A 360 10.14 25.32 -9.12
N GLU A 361 10.13 26.55 -9.62
CA GLU A 361 9.17 27.59 -9.25
C GLU A 361 8.45 28.15 -10.49
N PHE A 362 7.16 28.42 -10.33
CA PHE A 362 6.30 29.07 -11.31
C PHE A 362 6.18 30.57 -11.02
N VAL A 363 6.27 31.39 -12.06
CA VAL A 363 6.18 32.87 -11.97
C VAL A 363 4.73 33.31 -12.19
N CYS A 364 4.12 33.95 -11.20
CA CYS A 364 2.81 34.58 -11.36
C CYS A 364 2.87 35.73 -12.39
N ARG A 365 1.95 35.76 -13.36
CA ARG A 365 2.03 36.63 -14.55
C ARG A 365 1.97 38.13 -14.22
N ALA A 366 1.12 38.55 -13.29
CA ALA A 366 0.93 39.96 -12.95
C ALA A 366 1.85 40.47 -11.83
N SER A 367 2.17 39.63 -10.84
CA SER A 367 2.92 40.03 -9.64
C SER A 367 4.41 39.69 -9.70
N GLY A 368 4.83 38.79 -10.59
CA GLY A 368 6.22 38.31 -10.66
C GLY A 368 6.65 37.51 -9.42
N ARG A 369 5.70 37.08 -8.58
CA ARG A 369 5.93 36.24 -7.40
C ARG A 369 6.19 34.79 -7.82
N CYS A 370 7.13 34.13 -7.14
CA CYS A 370 7.39 32.70 -7.28
C CYS A 370 6.48 31.87 -6.38
N ILE A 371 5.85 30.87 -6.95
CA ILE A 371 5.20 29.75 -6.23
C ILE A 371 5.90 28.45 -6.61
N GLN A 372 5.77 27.39 -5.81
CA GLN A 372 6.37 26.09 -6.17
C GLN A 372 5.64 25.48 -7.37
N MET A 373 6.34 24.70 -8.22
CA MET A 373 5.68 23.98 -9.32
C MET A 373 4.57 23.04 -8.85
N THR A 374 4.65 22.57 -7.60
CA THR A 374 3.59 21.75 -6.98
C THR A 374 2.29 22.51 -6.72
N GLN A 375 2.32 23.84 -6.73
CA GLN A 375 1.19 24.76 -6.53
C GLN A 375 0.59 25.23 -7.87
N LYS A 376 1.08 24.72 -8.99
CA LYS A 376 0.53 25.02 -10.31
C LYS A 376 -0.43 23.89 -10.69
N CYS A 377 -1.66 24.19 -11.07
CA CYS A 377 -2.69 23.19 -11.35
C CYS A 377 -3.00 22.32 -10.12
N ASP A 378 -3.20 22.96 -8.96
CA ASP A 378 -3.57 22.29 -7.71
C ASP A 378 -5.00 22.63 -7.24
N PHE A 379 -5.80 23.26 -8.12
CA PHE A 379 -7.16 23.75 -7.87
C PHE A 379 -7.24 24.86 -6.82
N ARG A 380 -6.11 25.47 -6.43
CA ARG A 380 -6.07 26.60 -5.50
C ARG A 380 -5.39 27.80 -6.16
N PRO A 381 -6.04 28.98 -6.19
CA PRO A 381 -5.38 30.18 -6.68
C PRO A 381 -4.36 30.68 -5.64
N ASP A 382 -3.09 30.37 -5.85
CA ASP A 382 -1.95 30.85 -5.07
C ASP A 382 -1.35 32.13 -5.67
N CYS A 383 -1.52 32.34 -6.98
CA CYS A 383 -1.26 33.63 -7.62
C CYS A 383 -2.45 34.60 -7.46
N SER A 384 -2.16 35.87 -7.16
CA SER A 384 -3.19 36.92 -7.02
C SER A 384 -4.01 37.16 -8.28
N ASP A 385 -3.47 36.80 -9.45
CA ASP A 385 -4.11 36.89 -10.76
C ASP A 385 -4.64 35.54 -11.28
N LYS A 386 -4.59 34.48 -10.46
CA LYS A 386 -4.96 33.10 -10.82
C LYS A 386 -4.21 32.55 -12.03
N SER A 387 -3.01 33.08 -12.31
CA SER A 387 -2.22 32.69 -13.48
C SER A 387 -1.72 31.25 -13.41
N ASP A 388 -1.51 30.74 -12.21
CA ASP A 388 -1.20 29.36 -11.86
C ASP A 388 -2.29 28.36 -12.28
N GLU A 389 -3.57 28.72 -12.13
CA GLU A 389 -4.71 27.84 -12.47
C GLU A 389 -5.31 28.12 -13.87
N SER A 390 -4.89 29.21 -14.53
CA SER A 390 -5.51 29.67 -15.79
C SER A 390 -5.29 28.77 -17.00
N ALA A 391 -4.24 27.94 -16.99
CA ALA A 391 -3.88 27.02 -18.08
C ALA A 391 -4.06 25.54 -17.69
N CYS A 392 -4.82 25.28 -16.62
CA CYS A 392 -5.06 23.97 -16.04
C CYS A 392 -6.46 23.46 -16.38
N VAL A 393 -6.76 22.21 -16.03
CA VAL A 393 -8.14 21.70 -16.08
C VAL A 393 -9.00 22.42 -15.04
N LYS A 394 -10.24 22.79 -15.41
CA LYS A 394 -11.19 23.43 -14.48
C LYS A 394 -11.70 22.44 -13.43
N GLU A 395 -12.06 22.95 -12.25
CA GLU A 395 -12.67 22.17 -11.14
C GLU A 395 -14.01 21.53 -11.56
N VAL A 396 -14.82 22.26 -12.33
CA VAL A 396 -16.10 21.78 -12.87
C VAL A 396 -16.11 22.00 -14.38
N CYS A 397 -16.50 20.96 -15.11
CA CYS A 397 -16.70 21.02 -16.56
C CYS A 397 -18.05 20.42 -16.92
N ASP A 398 -18.97 21.28 -17.34
CA ASP A 398 -20.30 20.94 -17.84
C ASP A 398 -20.42 21.09 -19.37
N PHE A 399 -19.35 21.51 -20.05
CA PHE A 399 -19.26 21.73 -21.50
C PHE A 399 -20.20 22.81 -22.08
N GLU A 400 -20.98 23.51 -21.26
CA GLU A 400 -21.98 24.49 -21.70
C GLU A 400 -21.36 25.73 -22.37
N GLU A 401 -20.11 26.05 -22.02
CA GLU A 401 -19.33 27.13 -22.65
C GLU A 401 -18.76 26.75 -24.03
N LYS A 402 -19.12 25.57 -24.59
CA LYS A 402 -18.59 25.02 -25.86
C LYS A 402 -17.07 24.88 -25.88
N ASN A 403 -16.47 24.61 -24.73
CA ASN A 403 -15.05 24.34 -24.59
C ASN A 403 -14.82 23.04 -23.82
N LEU A 404 -13.61 22.49 -23.93
CA LEU A 404 -13.22 21.25 -23.27
C LEU A 404 -12.69 21.49 -21.85
N CYS A 405 -12.90 22.66 -21.24
CA CYS A 405 -12.48 22.98 -19.87
C CYS A 405 -11.01 22.65 -19.53
N GLY A 406 -10.11 22.77 -20.51
CA GLY A 406 -8.68 22.45 -20.37
C GLY A 406 -8.30 21.03 -20.79
N TRP A 407 -9.26 20.12 -21.03
CA TRP A 407 -9.00 18.80 -21.59
C TRP A 407 -8.52 18.89 -23.04
N HIS A 408 -7.61 18.02 -23.43
CA HIS A 408 -7.07 17.94 -24.78
C HIS A 408 -7.02 16.49 -25.27
N GLN A 409 -7.08 16.32 -26.59
CA GLN A 409 -6.91 15.00 -27.22
C GLN A 409 -5.43 14.84 -27.59
N PRO A 410 -4.74 13.78 -27.12
CA PRO A 410 -3.35 13.51 -27.50
C PRO A 410 -3.19 13.42 -29.03
N ALA A 411 -2.12 14.01 -29.56
CA ALA A 411 -1.82 13.91 -31.00
C ALA A 411 -1.33 12.49 -31.33
N LEU A 412 -1.65 12.00 -32.53
CA LEU A 412 -1.17 10.72 -33.06
C LEU A 412 0.37 10.72 -33.13
N GLU A 413 1.03 10.08 -32.16
CA GLU A 413 2.46 9.77 -32.29
C GLU A 413 2.62 8.59 -33.25
N GLN A 414 3.18 8.86 -34.43
CA GLN A 414 3.64 7.82 -35.34
C GLN A 414 4.84 7.12 -34.69
N MET A 415 4.60 6.03 -33.95
CA MET A 415 5.67 5.13 -33.53
C MET A 415 6.23 4.44 -34.78
N SER A 416 7.29 5.02 -35.36
CA SER A 416 8.16 4.34 -36.32
C SER A 416 8.98 3.28 -35.58
N GLY A 417 8.38 2.10 -35.41
CA GLY A 417 9.02 0.90 -34.89
C GLY A 417 8.31 -0.33 -35.45
N SER A 418 9.01 -1.08 -36.28
CA SER A 418 8.57 -2.33 -36.94
C SER A 418 7.85 -3.29 -35.98
N TYR A 419 6.51 -3.36 -36.04
CA TYR A 419 5.63 -4.54 -35.93
C TYR A 419 4.16 -4.04 -35.92
N SER A 420 3.34 -4.47 -36.90
CA SER A 420 1.86 -4.31 -37.00
C SER A 420 1.28 -2.93 -36.62
N ILE A 421 0.91 -2.14 -37.63
CA ILE A 421 0.17 -0.87 -37.49
C ILE A 421 -1.22 -1.17 -36.91
N HIS A 422 -1.38 -1.07 -35.59
CA HIS A 422 -2.66 -0.72 -34.99
C HIS A 422 -2.63 0.79 -34.73
N THR A 423 -3.40 1.54 -35.50
CA THR A 423 -3.62 2.97 -35.26
C THR A 423 -4.43 3.13 -33.98
N THR A 424 -3.75 3.35 -32.85
CA THR A 424 -4.34 3.79 -31.59
C THR A 424 -4.84 5.24 -31.76
N ASN A 425 -6.03 5.59 -31.26
CA ASN A 425 -6.68 6.92 -31.41
C ASN A 425 -7.25 7.29 -32.79
N LEU A 426 -7.97 6.37 -33.45
CA LEU A 426 -8.78 6.70 -34.63
C LEU A 426 -10.05 7.49 -34.32
N PHE A 427 -10.64 7.27 -33.14
CA PHE A 427 -11.86 7.94 -32.73
C PHE A 427 -11.56 9.27 -32.02
N LYS A 428 -12.49 10.23 -32.12
CA LYS A 428 -12.35 11.55 -31.50
C LYS A 428 -13.56 11.88 -30.64
N TRP A 429 -13.29 12.41 -29.46
CA TRP A 429 -14.31 13.03 -28.63
C TRP A 429 -14.83 14.31 -29.29
N LYS A 430 -16.16 14.48 -29.30
CA LYS A 430 -16.85 15.63 -29.88
C LYS A 430 -17.90 16.15 -28.91
N LEU A 431 -18.24 17.43 -29.05
CA LEU A 431 -19.36 18.03 -28.32
C LEU A 431 -20.67 17.66 -29.02
N GLY A 432 -21.60 17.11 -28.25
CA GLY A 432 -22.93 16.68 -28.69
C GLY A 432 -24.03 17.47 -27.99
N ARG A 433 -25.21 17.51 -28.62
CA ARG A 433 -26.42 18.19 -28.12
C ARG A 433 -27.66 17.46 -28.61
N GLY A 434 -28.52 17.05 -27.69
CA GLY A 434 -29.78 16.35 -27.98
C GLY A 434 -29.59 15.08 -28.84
N ALA A 435 -30.68 14.60 -29.43
CA ALA A 435 -30.72 13.38 -30.26
C ALA A 435 -30.25 13.58 -31.73
N ASN A 436 -29.97 14.81 -32.15
CA ASN A 436 -29.78 15.16 -33.57
C ASN A 436 -28.32 15.07 -34.03
N LEU A 437 -27.71 13.90 -33.86
CA LEU A 437 -26.42 13.58 -34.47
C LEU A 437 -26.64 12.43 -35.44
N TYR A 438 -26.72 12.74 -36.74
CA TYR A 438 -26.85 11.86 -37.90
C TYR A 438 -28.08 10.89 -37.95
N PRO A 439 -28.69 10.67 -39.13
CA PRO A 439 -29.97 9.94 -39.26
C PRO A 439 -29.98 8.46 -38.80
N GLU A 440 -28.82 7.85 -38.54
CA GLU A 440 -28.69 6.45 -38.10
C GLU A 440 -28.32 6.30 -36.60
N GLN A 441 -28.06 7.42 -35.91
CA GLN A 441 -27.57 7.47 -34.53
C GLN A 441 -28.64 7.90 -33.50
N GLU A 442 -29.85 8.18 -33.98
CA GLU A 442 -30.98 8.72 -33.20
C GLU A 442 -31.45 7.82 -32.04
N GLN A 443 -31.02 6.55 -31.98
CA GLN A 443 -31.44 5.60 -30.92
C GLN A 443 -30.44 5.38 -29.78
N HIS A 444 -29.18 5.82 -29.91
CA HIS A 444 -28.14 5.47 -28.94
C HIS A 444 -27.55 6.67 -28.17
N SER A 445 -27.77 7.90 -28.66
CA SER A 445 -27.30 9.13 -28.02
C SER A 445 -28.24 9.60 -26.89
N PRO A 446 -27.72 10.24 -25.83
CA PRO A 446 -28.56 10.86 -24.80
C PRO A 446 -29.50 11.93 -25.39
N LEU A 447 -30.79 11.84 -25.07
CA LEU A 447 -31.80 12.83 -25.50
C LEU A 447 -31.63 14.17 -24.80
N THR A 448 -31.18 14.16 -23.54
CA THR A 448 -31.00 15.35 -22.71
C THR A 448 -29.64 15.31 -22.02
N ASP A 449 -29.02 16.48 -21.90
CA ASP A 449 -27.84 16.65 -21.06
C ASP A 449 -28.20 16.47 -19.56
N HIS A 450 -27.26 15.93 -18.78
CA HIS A 450 -27.45 15.71 -17.35
C HIS A 450 -27.47 17.02 -16.55
N THR A 451 -26.64 18.00 -16.91
CA THR A 451 -26.47 19.25 -16.14
C THR A 451 -27.71 20.12 -16.20
N THR A 452 -28.26 20.31 -17.41
CA THR A 452 -29.43 21.16 -17.65
C THR A 452 -30.74 20.39 -17.65
N CYS A 453 -30.70 19.05 -17.79
CA CYS A 453 -31.87 18.21 -18.03
C CYS A 453 -32.69 18.66 -19.27
N THR A 454 -32.03 19.30 -20.24
CA THR A 454 -32.64 19.80 -21.48
C THR A 454 -31.97 19.23 -22.72
N GLU A 455 -32.66 19.28 -23.86
CA GLU A 455 -32.08 18.98 -25.18
C GLU A 455 -31.12 20.09 -25.68
N GLU A 456 -31.02 21.20 -24.94
CA GLU A 456 -30.18 22.34 -25.29
C GLU A 456 -28.78 22.28 -24.69
N GLY A 457 -28.59 21.47 -23.65
CA GLY A 457 -27.31 21.29 -22.97
C GLY A 457 -26.29 20.50 -23.78
N TRP A 458 -25.02 20.66 -23.43
CA TRP A 458 -23.87 20.11 -24.13
C TRP A 458 -23.24 18.98 -23.34
N TYR A 459 -22.89 17.90 -24.02
CA TYR A 459 -22.15 16.79 -23.44
C TYR A 459 -21.01 16.36 -24.37
N LEU A 460 -20.07 15.60 -23.84
CA LEU A 460 -18.98 15.03 -24.63
C LEU A 460 -19.35 13.60 -25.04
N PHE A 461 -19.19 13.27 -26.33
CA PHE A 461 -19.47 11.94 -26.86
C PHE A 461 -18.34 11.44 -27.77
N ALA A 462 -18.19 10.12 -27.83
CA ALA A 462 -17.34 9.43 -28.78
C ALA A 462 -18.20 8.38 -29.50
N ASP A 463 -18.13 8.36 -30.82
CA ASP A 463 -18.87 7.44 -31.67
C ASP A 463 -17.95 6.29 -32.09
N SER A 464 -18.38 5.05 -31.82
CA SER A 464 -17.66 3.82 -32.16
C SER A 464 -18.05 3.24 -33.52
N SER A 465 -18.93 3.91 -34.27
CA SER A 465 -19.36 3.47 -35.61
C SER A 465 -18.16 3.36 -36.55
N ASN A 466 -18.07 2.24 -37.29
CA ASN A 466 -16.99 1.92 -38.23
C ASN A 466 -15.59 1.68 -37.63
N GLY A 467 -15.47 1.37 -36.33
CA GLY A 467 -14.19 0.94 -35.75
C GLY A 467 -13.95 -0.56 -35.78
N GLU A 468 -12.67 -0.93 -35.68
CA GLU A 468 -12.22 -2.29 -35.44
C GLU A 468 -11.84 -2.49 -33.97
N PHE A 469 -11.71 -3.76 -33.57
CA PHE A 469 -11.25 -4.13 -32.23
C PHE A 469 -9.87 -3.52 -31.94
N GLY A 470 -9.75 -2.77 -30.84
CA GLY A 470 -8.51 -2.12 -30.41
C GLY A 470 -8.39 -0.63 -30.77
N HIS A 471 -9.36 -0.04 -31.49
CA HIS A 471 -9.40 1.41 -31.67
C HIS A 471 -9.91 2.11 -30.40
N THR A 472 -9.16 3.13 -29.97
CA THR A 472 -9.45 3.93 -28.77
C THR A 472 -9.82 5.38 -29.12
N ALA A 473 -10.41 6.08 -28.15
CA ALA A 473 -10.65 7.51 -28.19
C ALA A 473 -10.13 8.11 -26.87
N ASP A 474 -8.94 8.70 -26.88
CA ASP A 474 -8.35 9.24 -25.66
C ASP A 474 -8.66 10.73 -25.48
N ILE A 475 -8.95 11.14 -24.25
CA ILE A 475 -8.97 12.53 -23.82
C ILE A 475 -8.19 12.65 -22.51
N ALA A 476 -7.32 13.65 -22.43
CA ALA A 476 -6.39 13.84 -21.32
C ALA A 476 -6.51 15.23 -20.73
N THR A 477 -6.08 15.38 -19.48
CA THR A 477 -5.90 16.67 -18.84
C THR A 477 -4.42 17.09 -18.92
N PRO A 478 -4.12 18.40 -18.87
CA PRO A 478 -2.79 18.87 -18.53
C PRO A 478 -2.36 18.30 -17.16
N VAL A 479 -1.06 18.23 -16.90
CA VAL A 479 -0.54 17.71 -15.63
C VAL A 479 -1.19 18.42 -14.44
N ILE A 480 -1.91 17.66 -13.63
CA ILE A 480 -2.45 18.08 -12.34
C ILE A 480 -1.36 17.80 -11.30
N SER A 481 -0.86 18.82 -10.61
CA SER A 481 0.34 18.70 -9.78
C SER A 481 0.06 18.01 -8.44
N LEU A 482 -0.57 18.73 -7.51
CA LEU A 482 -0.97 18.20 -6.21
C LEU A 482 -2.49 18.29 -6.11
N THR A 483 -3.11 17.20 -5.71
CA THR A 483 -4.54 17.19 -5.38
C THR A 483 -4.73 16.85 -3.91
N GLY A 484 -5.83 17.34 -3.34
CA GLY A 484 -6.23 16.93 -1.99
C GLY A 484 -6.58 15.43 -1.95
N PRO A 485 -6.48 14.77 -0.78
CA PRO A 485 -6.79 13.33 -0.62
C PRO A 485 -8.27 12.99 -0.88
N LYS A 486 -9.16 14.00 -0.84
CA LYS A 486 -10.58 13.87 -1.20
C LYS A 486 -10.87 14.21 -2.66
N CYS A 487 -9.84 14.45 -3.47
CA CYS A 487 -10.01 14.69 -4.89
C CYS A 487 -10.63 13.45 -5.52
N LYS A 488 -11.85 13.61 -6.02
CA LYS A 488 -12.59 12.58 -6.73
C LYS A 488 -12.97 13.17 -8.06
N ILE A 489 -12.68 12.46 -9.14
CA ILE A 489 -13.33 12.72 -10.41
C ILE A 489 -14.73 12.12 -10.33
N VAL A 490 -15.75 12.97 -10.46
CA VAL A 490 -17.15 12.56 -10.51
C VAL A 490 -17.66 12.95 -11.88
N PHE A 491 -18.15 11.97 -12.63
CA PHE A 491 -18.72 12.18 -13.94
C PHE A 491 -19.92 11.26 -14.13
N TRP A 492 -20.82 11.69 -15.00
CA TRP A 492 -21.97 10.91 -15.44
C TRP A 492 -21.64 10.32 -16.80
N ASN A 493 -21.93 9.04 -17.00
CA ASN A 493 -21.74 8.38 -18.29
C ASN A 493 -23.06 7.83 -18.82
N HIS A 494 -23.13 7.68 -20.13
CA HIS A 494 -24.22 7.03 -20.82
C HIS A 494 -23.61 6.16 -21.92
N MET A 495 -23.80 4.84 -21.80
CA MET A 495 -23.30 3.86 -22.75
C MET A 495 -24.50 3.05 -23.26
N ASN A 496 -24.86 3.22 -24.54
CA ASN A 496 -25.92 2.45 -25.20
C ASN A 496 -25.47 1.98 -26.61
N GLY A 497 -25.71 0.72 -26.95
CA GLY A 497 -25.33 0.11 -28.24
C GLY A 497 -24.89 -1.35 -28.12
N SER A 498 -24.92 -2.09 -29.24
CA SER A 498 -24.61 -3.53 -29.28
C SER A 498 -23.11 -3.85 -29.27
N THR A 499 -22.25 -2.90 -29.64
CA THR A 499 -20.79 -3.05 -29.70
C THR A 499 -20.07 -2.09 -28.75
N ILE A 500 -20.72 -1.72 -27.65
CA ILE A 500 -20.16 -0.75 -26.73
C ILE A 500 -18.97 -1.38 -25.99
N GLY A 501 -17.80 -0.75 -26.13
CA GLY A 501 -16.56 -1.20 -25.50
C GLY A 501 -16.54 -0.93 -23.99
N SER A 502 -15.37 -0.62 -23.46
CA SER A 502 -15.20 -0.18 -22.06
C SER A 502 -14.86 1.30 -21.99
N LEU A 503 -15.30 1.96 -20.92
CA LEU A 503 -14.85 3.29 -20.55
C LEU A 503 -13.95 3.15 -19.33
N GLU A 504 -12.66 3.44 -19.49
CA GLU A 504 -11.65 3.35 -18.43
C GLU A 504 -11.16 4.75 -18.06
N VAL A 505 -10.90 4.96 -16.77
CA VAL A 505 -10.24 6.16 -16.27
C VAL A 505 -8.89 5.75 -15.70
N SER A 506 -7.83 6.19 -16.38
CA SER A 506 -6.46 5.82 -16.04
C SER A 506 -5.67 7.05 -15.60
N SER A 507 -4.89 6.92 -14.52
CA SER A 507 -3.94 7.95 -14.12
C SER A 507 -2.62 7.75 -14.87
N LEU A 508 -2.27 8.69 -15.75
CA LEU A 508 -0.97 8.73 -16.42
C LEU A 508 0.01 9.52 -15.54
N LEU A 509 1.06 8.86 -15.05
CA LEU A 509 2.15 9.52 -14.34
C LEU A 509 3.11 10.12 -15.37
N GLY A 510 3.17 11.46 -15.41
CA GLY A 510 4.05 12.22 -16.29
C GLY A 510 5.50 12.25 -15.86
#